data_AF-A0A452XCB5-F1
#
_entry.id   AF-A0A452XCB5-F1
#
_cell.length_a   1.000
_cell.length_b   1.000
_cell.length_c   1.000
_cell.angle_alpha   90.00
_cell.angle_beta   90.00
_cell.angle_gamma   90.00
#
_symmetry.space_group_name_H-M   'P 1'
#
loop_
_entity.id
_entity.type
_entity.pdbx_description
1 polymer ?
#
loop_
_entity_poly.entity_id
_entity_poly.type
_entity_poly.pdbx_seq_one_letter_code
_entity_poly.pdbx_strand_id
1 'polypeptide(L)'
;EFLREMSDKDEKINSLRDMGFSEDEANMAITICGVDADLSVLVDSISASQVTEVCHSRNLSDHQVTARCFDSFGGKKRARLIEESKKKRKRYGGGAQGKRPSSDGSDEESMPLPNPMVGFNLPGYRGPSMTRVLPELATGPPYFYYENVARAPKGVWAKITRFLFDIQPEFVDSLHLCAAARKRGYIHNLPTENRSPLLPLPPKTIFEAFPHYKKWWPSWDQRTHFNCLQTCTASAPVTERIQQKLSSSGNPPPQSVQKYVRHQCSKWNLVWVGKDKAAPLEPHEMEYLLGFPKDHTRGFGKTQRYKSLGNSFQVDTVAYHLSVLRDMFPNGITVLSLFTGIGGGEVALHKLGIHMRAVVSIEICKANRKILRSWWDQTQTGTLIEIDDVKSLKDDEIASYVHRFGGFDLVIGGSPCNNLAGSNRHHRDGLEGEHSSLFYDYFRILNSVKSAMANM
;
A
#
# COMPACT_ATOMS: atom_id res chain seq x y z
N GLU A 1 40.24 8.12 -4.81
CA GLU A 1 38.85 8.42 -4.41
C GLU A 1 38.50 7.68 -3.11
N PHE A 2 38.49 6.34 -3.11
CA PHE A 2 38.26 5.51 -1.91
C PHE A 2 39.13 5.85 -0.68
N LEU A 3 40.43 6.07 -0.85
CA LEU A 3 41.32 6.42 0.27
C LEU A 3 41.07 7.83 0.83
N ARG A 4 40.49 8.73 0.03
CA ARG A 4 40.16 10.10 0.43
C ARG A 4 38.82 10.12 1.19
N GLU A 5 37.86 9.34 0.71
CA GLU A 5 36.56 9.16 1.36
C GLU A 5 36.67 8.47 2.74
N MET A 6 37.61 7.54 2.88
CA MET A 6 37.95 6.94 4.19
C MET A 6 38.59 7.97 5.14
N SER A 7 39.50 8.81 4.65
CA SER A 7 40.14 9.87 5.44
C SER A 7 39.13 10.92 5.92
N ASP A 8 38.23 11.35 5.04
CA ASP A 8 37.21 12.36 5.35
C ASP A 8 36.16 11.83 6.35
N LYS A 9 35.88 10.52 6.33
CA LYS A 9 35.02 9.85 7.31
C LYS A 9 35.67 9.83 8.70
N ASP A 10 36.96 9.46 8.78
CA ASP A 10 37.68 9.36 10.06
C ASP A 10 37.85 10.74 10.73
N GLU A 11 38.06 11.81 9.95
CA GLU A 11 38.10 13.19 10.48
C GLU A 11 36.75 13.64 11.08
N LYS A 12 35.63 13.28 10.43
CA LYS A 12 34.28 13.61 10.94
C LYS A 12 33.92 12.82 12.19
N ILE A 13 34.32 11.55 12.27
CA ILE A 13 34.12 10.73 13.47
C ILE A 13 34.89 11.33 14.66
N ASN A 14 36.16 11.70 14.46
CA ASN A 14 36.95 12.35 15.50
C ASN A 14 36.34 13.69 15.95
N SER A 15 35.85 14.50 15.01
CA SER A 15 35.18 15.77 15.32
C SER A 15 33.91 15.58 16.16
N LEU A 16 33.10 14.56 15.86
CA LEU A 16 31.89 14.24 16.65
C LEU A 16 32.25 13.68 18.03
N ARG A 17 33.35 12.93 18.14
CA ARG A 17 33.85 12.42 19.43
C ARG A 17 34.34 13.55 20.34
N ASP A 18 35.01 14.55 19.78
CA ASP A 18 35.44 15.75 20.53
C ASP A 18 34.24 16.58 21.02
N MET A 19 33.09 16.48 20.34
CA MET A 19 31.81 17.07 20.78
C MET A 19 31.08 16.22 21.84
N GLY A 20 31.62 15.06 22.23
CA GLY A 20 31.11 14.21 23.30
C GLY A 20 30.17 13.08 22.85
N PHE A 21 30.05 12.82 21.55
CA PHE A 21 29.27 11.70 21.02
C PHE A 21 30.09 10.41 20.95
N SER A 22 29.44 9.25 21.09
CA SER A 22 30.10 7.96 20.94
C SER A 22 30.44 7.65 19.48
N GLU A 23 31.44 6.81 19.27
CA GLU A 23 31.88 6.41 17.92
C GLU A 23 30.78 5.66 17.14
N ASP A 24 29.94 4.90 17.84
CA ASP A 24 28.79 4.22 17.25
C ASP A 24 27.72 5.21 16.79
N GLU A 25 27.43 6.25 17.57
CA GLU A 25 26.49 7.32 17.19
C GLU A 25 27.00 8.13 15.99
N ALA A 26 28.30 8.45 15.99
CA ALA A 26 28.94 9.14 14.87
C ALA A 26 28.90 8.30 13.58
N ASN A 27 29.21 7.00 13.68
CA ASN A 27 29.14 6.10 12.53
C ASN A 27 27.71 5.94 12.02
N MET A 28 26.73 5.77 12.91
CA MET A 28 25.31 5.71 12.53
C MET A 28 24.85 6.98 11.84
N ALA A 29 25.18 8.15 12.39
CA ALA A 29 24.82 9.44 11.78
C ALA A 29 25.44 9.61 10.38
N ILE A 30 26.70 9.19 10.20
CA ILE A 30 27.37 9.23 8.90
C ILE A 30 26.74 8.22 7.92
N THR A 31 26.33 7.03 8.38
CA THR A 31 25.58 6.08 7.56
C THR A 31 24.20 6.62 7.15
N ILE A 32 23.54 7.40 8.02
CA ILE A 32 22.21 7.96 7.79
C ILE A 32 22.26 9.20 6.88
N CYS A 33 23.18 10.12 7.14
CA CYS A 33 23.25 11.42 6.47
C CYS A 33 24.22 11.44 5.27
N GLY A 34 25.13 10.46 5.18
CA GLY A 34 26.18 10.37 4.17
C GLY A 34 27.49 11.02 4.61
N VAL A 35 28.61 10.51 4.08
CA VAL A 35 29.98 11.00 4.40
C VAL A 35 30.17 12.47 3.98
N ASP A 36 29.44 12.94 2.97
CA ASP A 36 29.49 14.34 2.50
C ASP A 36 28.67 15.33 3.33
N ALA A 37 27.87 14.87 4.30
CA ALA A 37 27.00 15.75 5.09
C ALA A 37 27.79 16.71 6.00
N ASP A 38 27.26 17.93 6.18
CA ASP A 38 27.81 18.91 7.11
C ASP A 38 27.74 18.41 8.56
N LEU A 39 28.72 18.79 9.37
CA LEU A 39 28.84 18.35 10.77
C LEU A 39 27.60 18.68 11.61
N SER A 40 26.93 19.81 11.34
CA SER A 40 25.69 20.21 12.01
C SER A 40 24.53 19.24 11.74
N VAL A 41 24.46 18.67 10.53
CA VAL A 41 23.42 17.70 10.15
C VAL A 41 23.64 16.37 10.86
N LEU A 42 24.89 15.97 11.05
CA LEU A 42 25.25 14.77 11.80
C LEU A 42 24.89 14.91 13.29
N VAL A 43 25.20 16.07 13.89
CA VAL A 43 24.85 16.37 15.29
C VAL A 43 23.34 16.40 15.52
N ASP A 44 22.59 17.01 14.61
CA ASP A 44 21.11 17.04 14.67
C ASP A 44 20.52 15.61 14.56
N SER A 45 21.12 14.75 13.73
CA SER A 45 20.71 13.35 13.58
C SER A 45 20.96 12.52 14.85
N ILE A 46 22.10 12.71 15.51
CA ILE A 46 22.41 12.02 16.78
C ILE A 46 21.47 12.52 17.88
N SER A 47 21.30 13.83 18.00
CA SER A 47 20.42 14.45 18.99
C SER A 47 18.96 14.01 18.83
N ALA A 48 18.47 13.89 17.60
CA ALA A 48 17.13 13.37 17.32
C ALA A 48 16.97 11.91 17.73
N SER A 49 18.04 11.10 17.61
CA SER A 49 18.04 9.67 17.95
C SER A 49 18.08 9.44 19.48
N GLN A 50 18.83 10.27 20.21
CA GLN A 50 18.88 10.21 21.68
C GLN A 50 17.53 10.62 22.32
N VAL A 51 16.81 11.59 21.73
CA VAL A 51 15.47 11.98 22.21
C VAL A 51 14.47 10.84 22.07
N THR A 52 14.59 10.00 21.04
CA THR A 52 13.76 8.79 20.89
C THR A 52 14.06 7.70 21.93
N GLU A 53 15.31 7.54 22.38
CA GLU A 53 15.67 6.56 23.41
C GLU A 53 15.23 6.96 24.83
N VAL A 54 15.27 8.25 25.17
CA VAL A 54 14.80 8.74 26.49
C VAL A 54 13.28 8.58 26.64
N CYS A 55 12.53 8.54 25.54
CA CYS A 55 11.10 8.21 25.56
C CYS A 55 10.82 6.71 25.78
N HIS A 56 11.79 5.83 25.51
CA HIS A 56 11.67 4.39 25.70
C HIS A 56 12.14 3.91 27.08
N SER A 57 13.07 4.62 27.74
CA SER A 57 13.60 4.21 29.04
C SER A 57 12.66 4.44 30.24
N ARG A 58 11.60 5.25 30.10
CA ARG A 58 10.61 5.51 31.18
C ARG A 58 9.56 4.41 31.39
N ASN A 59 9.53 3.36 30.55
CA ASN A 59 8.46 2.34 30.58
C ASN A 59 8.95 0.91 30.87
N LEU A 60 10.17 0.71 31.35
CA LEU A 60 10.69 -0.62 31.68
C LEU A 60 11.37 -0.62 33.05
N SER A 61 10.55 -0.53 34.11
CA SER A 61 10.91 -1.06 35.42
C SER A 61 9.92 -2.16 35.77
N ASP A 62 10.15 -3.37 35.27
CA ASP A 62 10.09 -4.60 36.07
C ASP A 62 10.44 -5.83 35.23
N HIS A 63 11.07 -6.79 35.91
CA HIS A 63 11.58 -8.08 35.46
C HIS A 63 12.96 -8.11 34.78
N GLN A 64 13.98 -8.01 35.65
CA GLN A 64 15.22 -8.76 35.52
C GLN A 64 14.95 -10.26 35.67
N VAL A 65 15.33 -11.07 34.67
CA VAL A 65 15.99 -12.37 34.88
C VAL A 65 17.03 -12.56 33.77
N THR A 66 18.29 -12.32 34.15
CA THR A 66 19.56 -12.94 33.71
C THR A 66 19.47 -13.97 32.56
N ALA A 67 20.08 -13.74 31.40
CA ALA A 67 21.51 -13.95 31.10
C ALA A 67 22.07 -15.30 31.61
N ARG A 68 22.44 -16.20 30.68
CA ARG A 68 23.83 -16.71 30.49
C ARG A 68 23.93 -17.99 29.66
N CYS A 69 24.88 -17.94 28.71
CA CYS A 69 25.73 -19.03 28.18
C CYS A 69 25.05 -20.09 27.27
N PHE A 70 25.60 -20.52 26.12
CA PHE A 70 27.00 -20.85 25.85
C PHE A 70 27.43 -20.58 24.39
N ASP A 71 28.72 -20.29 24.24
CA ASP A 71 29.51 -20.16 23.02
C ASP A 71 29.73 -21.46 22.24
N SER A 72 30.04 -21.26 20.94
CA SER A 72 30.91 -22.03 20.04
C SER A 72 30.50 -23.44 19.58
N PHE A 73 30.41 -23.64 18.25
CA PHE A 73 31.34 -24.47 17.44
C PHE A 73 30.99 -24.35 15.94
N GLY A 74 32.03 -24.30 15.11
CA GLY A 74 31.97 -23.87 13.71
C GLY A 74 31.58 -24.91 12.65
N GLY A 75 31.54 -24.42 11.40
CA GLY A 75 31.95 -25.16 10.21
C GLY A 75 30.91 -26.04 9.49
N LYS A 76 30.47 -25.54 8.33
CA LYS A 76 30.10 -26.27 7.09
C LYS A 76 29.04 -27.39 7.19
N LYS A 77 27.85 -27.12 6.60
CA LYS A 77 27.14 -27.96 5.60
C LYS A 77 25.70 -27.47 5.39
N ARG A 78 25.40 -26.87 4.24
CA ARG A 78 24.02 -26.84 3.69
C ARG A 78 24.05 -26.71 2.17
N ALA A 79 24.42 -27.81 1.52
CA ALA A 79 24.11 -28.09 0.13
C ALA A 79 23.55 -29.51 0.10
N ARG A 80 22.22 -29.63 0.09
CA ARG A 80 21.42 -30.79 -0.33
C ARG A 80 19.96 -30.50 0.01
N LEU A 81 19.19 -30.17 -1.02
CA LEU A 81 17.80 -30.57 -1.27
C LEU A 81 17.24 -29.67 -2.39
N ILE A 82 17.87 -29.71 -3.56
CA ILE A 82 17.26 -29.39 -4.85
C ILE A 82 17.79 -30.44 -5.82
N GLU A 83 17.31 -31.67 -5.69
CA GLU A 83 17.54 -32.68 -6.72
C GLU A 83 16.48 -33.78 -6.65
N GLU A 84 15.23 -33.44 -6.92
CA GLU A 84 14.23 -34.48 -7.25
C GLU A 84 13.02 -33.90 -8.00
N SER A 85 13.23 -33.56 -9.28
CA SER A 85 12.15 -33.50 -10.29
C SER A 85 12.70 -33.27 -11.71
N LYS A 86 13.72 -34.05 -12.10
CA LYS A 86 14.10 -34.22 -13.50
C LYS A 86 14.12 -35.70 -13.84
N LYS A 87 13.01 -36.23 -14.36
CA LYS A 87 12.98 -37.41 -15.24
C LYS A 87 11.57 -37.63 -15.82
N LYS A 88 11.35 -37.14 -17.04
CA LYS A 88 10.75 -37.88 -18.17
C LYS A 88 10.72 -36.97 -19.40
N ARG A 89 11.82 -36.99 -20.15
CA ARG A 89 11.90 -36.53 -21.54
C ARG A 89 11.98 -37.80 -22.40
N LYS A 90 11.00 -38.04 -23.27
CA LYS A 90 11.18 -38.87 -24.47
C LYS A 90 10.88 -38.02 -25.69
N ARG A 91 11.86 -38.04 -26.60
CA ARG A 91 11.87 -37.41 -27.92
C ARG A 91 10.92 -38.17 -28.85
N TYR A 92 10.23 -37.44 -29.73
CA TYR A 92 10.15 -37.77 -31.15
C TYR A 92 10.21 -36.45 -31.93
N GLY A 93 11.08 -36.42 -32.94
CA GLY A 93 11.22 -35.30 -33.87
C GLY A 93 10.38 -35.51 -35.14
N GLY A 94 10.24 -34.45 -35.93
CA GLY A 94 9.62 -34.45 -37.25
C GLY A 94 8.84 -33.16 -37.49
N GLY A 95 9.32 -32.32 -38.40
CA GLY A 95 8.93 -30.91 -38.54
C GLY A 95 7.67 -30.61 -39.36
N ALA A 96 7.23 -29.36 -39.29
CA ALA A 96 6.64 -28.58 -40.37
C ALA A 96 6.56 -27.11 -39.94
N GLN A 97 6.98 -26.21 -40.82
CA GLN A 97 7.08 -24.76 -40.62
C GLN A 97 5.72 -24.09 -40.39
N GLY A 98 5.67 -23.18 -39.43
CA GLY A 98 4.64 -22.16 -39.28
C GLY A 98 5.19 -21.05 -38.37
N LYS A 99 5.48 -19.88 -38.93
CA LYS A 99 6.19 -18.75 -38.30
C LYS A 99 5.56 -18.36 -36.95
N ARG A 100 6.24 -18.70 -35.84
CA ARG A 100 6.11 -18.01 -34.55
C ARG A 100 7.22 -16.96 -34.46
N PRO A 101 6.98 -15.77 -33.88
CA PRO A 101 8.07 -14.87 -33.54
C PRO A 101 8.98 -15.57 -32.55
N SER A 102 10.28 -15.45 -32.80
CA SER A 102 11.37 -15.97 -31.99
C SER A 102 11.21 -15.59 -30.52
N SER A 103 11.23 -16.61 -29.68
CA SER A 103 11.44 -16.53 -28.24
C SER A 103 12.88 -16.04 -28.00
N ASP A 104 13.05 -14.72 -27.92
CA ASP A 104 14.28 -14.11 -27.46
C ASP A 104 14.08 -13.58 -26.05
N GLY A 105 14.99 -13.97 -25.15
CA GLY A 105 14.89 -13.73 -23.71
C GLY A 105 15.03 -12.24 -23.40
N SER A 106 13.92 -11.60 -23.05
CA SER A 106 13.90 -10.26 -22.45
C SER A 106 12.86 -10.22 -21.32
N ASP A 107 13.12 -10.96 -20.25
CA ASP A 107 12.37 -10.85 -18.98
C ASP A 107 12.71 -9.53 -18.23
N GLU A 108 12.86 -8.41 -18.94
CA GLU A 108 13.40 -7.14 -18.42
C GLU A 108 12.65 -5.89 -18.88
N GLU A 109 11.50 -6.01 -19.56
CA GLU A 109 10.72 -4.83 -19.97
C GLU A 109 9.65 -4.46 -18.94
N SER A 110 9.60 -3.18 -18.54
CA SER A 110 8.58 -2.68 -17.63
C SER A 110 7.22 -2.68 -18.32
N MET A 111 6.21 -3.35 -17.74
CA MET A 111 4.85 -3.31 -18.25
C MET A 111 4.37 -1.85 -18.43
N PRO A 112 4.01 -1.42 -19.66
CA PRO A 112 3.60 -0.05 -19.91
C PRO A 112 2.27 0.22 -19.21
N LEU A 113 2.22 1.33 -18.45
CA LEU A 113 0.98 1.76 -17.82
C LEU A 113 0.06 2.41 -18.87
N PRO A 114 -1.22 2.00 -18.95
CA PRO A 114 -2.18 2.63 -19.85
C PRO A 114 -2.31 4.13 -19.59
N ASN A 115 -2.53 4.90 -20.65
CA ASN A 115 -2.88 6.31 -20.55
C ASN A 115 -4.03 6.61 -21.52
N PRO A 116 -5.25 6.88 -21.02
CA PRO A 116 -5.62 7.08 -19.61
C PRO A 116 -5.72 5.77 -18.80
N MET A 117 -5.50 5.84 -17.49
CA MET A 117 -5.62 4.68 -16.57
C MET A 117 -7.07 4.46 -16.13
N VAL A 118 -7.88 3.92 -17.04
CA VAL A 118 -9.34 3.79 -16.87
C VAL A 118 -9.82 2.36 -16.63
N GLY A 119 -8.91 1.42 -16.35
CA GLY A 119 -9.24 0.01 -16.17
C GLY A 119 -9.87 -0.62 -17.42
N PHE A 120 -10.71 -1.62 -17.21
CA PHE A 120 -11.39 -2.34 -18.29
C PHE A 120 -12.70 -1.66 -18.74
N ASN A 121 -13.38 -0.97 -17.82
CA ASN A 121 -14.69 -0.37 -18.11
C ASN A 121 -15.18 0.67 -17.10
N LEU A 122 -14.36 1.66 -16.69
CA LEU A 122 -14.83 2.69 -15.74
C LEU A 122 -16.11 3.44 -16.19
N PRO A 123 -16.97 3.88 -15.25
CA PRO A 123 -18.20 4.61 -15.55
C PRO A 123 -17.94 5.87 -16.38
N GLY A 124 -18.63 6.01 -17.50
CA GLY A 124 -18.54 7.17 -18.39
C GLY A 124 -17.39 7.14 -19.40
N TYR A 125 -16.53 6.12 -19.38
CA TYR A 125 -15.54 5.92 -20.42
C TYR A 125 -16.18 5.29 -21.67
N ARG A 126 -15.98 5.92 -22.85
CA ARG A 126 -16.54 5.47 -24.14
C ARG A 126 -15.54 4.73 -25.03
N GLY A 127 -14.34 4.42 -24.53
CA GLY A 127 -13.36 3.65 -25.30
C GLY A 127 -13.72 2.16 -25.40
N PRO A 128 -12.95 1.37 -26.17
CA PRO A 128 -13.19 -0.06 -26.31
C PRO A 128 -13.12 -0.74 -24.94
N SER A 129 -14.18 -1.42 -24.54
CA SER A 129 -14.17 -2.26 -23.35
C SER A 129 -13.27 -3.45 -23.61
N MET A 130 -12.38 -3.77 -22.66
CA MET A 130 -11.57 -4.98 -22.77
C MET A 130 -12.38 -6.18 -22.31
N THR A 131 -12.73 -7.06 -23.25
CA THR A 131 -13.17 -8.42 -22.95
C THR A 131 -11.93 -9.28 -22.76
N ARG A 132 -11.76 -9.85 -21.58
CA ARG A 132 -10.64 -10.75 -21.26
C ARG A 132 -11.13 -12.20 -21.19
N VAL A 133 -10.36 -13.11 -21.76
CA VAL A 133 -10.55 -14.56 -21.57
C VAL A 133 -9.65 -15.00 -20.42
N LEU A 134 -10.24 -15.56 -19.37
CA LEU A 134 -9.50 -16.08 -18.24
C LEU A 134 -9.09 -17.54 -18.48
N PRO A 135 -7.89 -17.96 -18.07
CA PRO A 135 -7.52 -19.37 -18.06
C PRO A 135 -8.46 -20.17 -17.16
N GLU A 136 -8.73 -21.44 -17.51
CA GLU A 136 -9.62 -22.33 -16.74
C GLU A 136 -9.21 -22.42 -15.25
N LEU A 137 -7.91 -22.50 -14.98
CA LEU A 137 -7.35 -22.52 -13.62
C LEU A 137 -7.65 -21.25 -12.82
N ALA A 138 -7.93 -20.13 -13.49
CA ALA A 138 -8.24 -18.85 -12.85
C ALA A 138 -9.74 -18.60 -12.69
N THR A 139 -10.58 -19.31 -13.44
CA THR A 139 -12.05 -19.16 -13.40
C THR A 139 -12.67 -19.87 -12.20
N GLY A 140 -13.87 -19.43 -11.81
CA GLY A 140 -14.64 -20.04 -10.74
C GLY A 140 -14.25 -19.58 -9.32
N PRO A 141 -14.93 -20.13 -8.29
CA PRO A 141 -14.67 -19.81 -6.91
C PRO A 141 -13.34 -20.42 -6.41
N PRO A 142 -12.68 -19.80 -5.42
CA PRO A 142 -13.01 -18.48 -4.88
C PRO A 142 -12.73 -17.39 -5.92
N TYR A 143 -13.55 -16.34 -5.93
CA TYR A 143 -13.11 -15.11 -6.56
C TYR A 143 -11.92 -14.57 -5.78
N PHE A 144 -10.96 -13.97 -6.45
CA PHE A 144 -9.82 -13.33 -5.79
C PHE A 144 -9.62 -11.92 -6.32
N TYR A 145 -9.12 -11.05 -5.45
CA TYR A 145 -8.88 -9.65 -5.75
C TYR A 145 -7.61 -9.17 -5.05
N TYR A 146 -6.59 -8.86 -5.83
CA TYR A 146 -5.29 -8.40 -5.34
C TYR A 146 -4.98 -6.99 -5.84
N GLU A 147 -4.66 -6.08 -4.94
CA GLU A 147 -4.27 -4.69 -5.25
C GLU A 147 -2.76 -4.48 -5.04
N ASN A 148 -2.16 -3.68 -5.91
CA ASN A 148 -0.81 -3.17 -5.73
C ASN A 148 -0.64 -1.79 -6.40
N VAL A 149 0.42 -1.06 -6.02
CA VAL A 149 0.73 0.23 -6.64
C VAL A 149 1.00 0.09 -8.14
N ALA A 150 0.39 0.96 -8.96
CA ALA A 150 0.57 0.87 -10.42
C ALA A 150 2.04 1.09 -10.82
N ARG A 151 2.69 2.10 -10.24
CA ARG A 151 4.10 2.45 -10.50
C ARG A 151 5.07 1.61 -9.67
N ALA A 152 4.90 0.29 -9.69
CA ALA A 152 5.81 -0.64 -9.02
C ALA A 152 7.19 -0.70 -9.73
N PRO A 153 8.26 -1.14 -9.04
CA PRO A 153 9.56 -1.40 -9.66
C PRO A 153 9.48 -2.35 -10.86
N LYS A 154 10.49 -2.29 -11.73
CA LYS A 154 10.58 -3.16 -12.92
C LYS A 154 10.47 -4.63 -12.54
N GLY A 155 9.80 -5.43 -13.37
CA GLY A 155 9.59 -6.86 -13.15
C GLY A 155 8.55 -7.24 -12.08
N VAL A 156 8.12 -6.32 -11.20
CA VAL A 156 7.15 -6.64 -10.14
C VAL A 156 5.81 -7.07 -10.72
N TRP A 157 5.24 -6.32 -11.66
CA TRP A 157 3.97 -6.69 -12.30
C TRP A 157 4.09 -7.97 -13.14
N ALA A 158 5.23 -8.22 -13.78
CA ALA A 158 5.47 -9.47 -14.50
C ALA A 158 5.48 -10.67 -13.54
N LYS A 159 6.18 -10.56 -12.40
CA LYS A 159 6.16 -11.57 -11.33
C LYS A 159 4.74 -11.77 -10.80
N ILE A 160 4.03 -10.72 -10.39
CA ILE A 160 2.65 -10.84 -9.86
C ILE A 160 1.73 -11.52 -10.88
N THR A 161 1.77 -11.10 -12.15
CA THR A 161 0.97 -11.68 -13.24
C THR A 161 1.24 -13.18 -13.39
N ARG A 162 2.52 -13.57 -13.45
CA ARG A 162 2.95 -14.96 -13.58
C ARG A 162 2.45 -15.85 -12.43
N PHE A 163 2.44 -15.33 -11.20
CA PHE A 163 1.96 -16.08 -10.03
C PHE A 163 0.41 -16.10 -9.98
N LEU A 164 -0.26 -15.02 -10.39
CA LEU A 164 -1.72 -14.94 -10.39
C LEU A 164 -2.32 -15.36 -11.75
N PHE A 165 -1.91 -16.54 -12.22
CA PHE A 165 -2.49 -17.26 -13.36
C PHE A 165 -2.40 -16.51 -14.70
N ASP A 166 -1.34 -15.75 -14.92
CA ASP A 166 -1.10 -14.94 -16.13
C ASP A 166 -2.24 -13.96 -16.44
N ILE A 167 -2.99 -13.54 -15.41
CA ILE A 167 -4.09 -12.59 -15.54
C ILE A 167 -3.53 -11.18 -15.71
N GLN A 168 -3.98 -10.50 -16.77
CA GLN A 168 -3.64 -9.09 -16.99
C GLN A 168 -4.18 -8.20 -15.85
N PRO A 169 -3.34 -7.33 -15.26
CA PRO A 169 -3.78 -6.36 -14.26
C PRO A 169 -4.67 -5.27 -14.86
N GLU A 170 -5.74 -4.94 -14.14
CA GLU A 170 -6.60 -3.79 -14.37
C GLU A 170 -5.98 -2.54 -13.74
N PHE A 171 -5.40 -1.65 -14.56
CA PHE A 171 -4.78 -0.40 -14.09
C PHE A 171 -5.79 0.75 -14.06
N VAL A 172 -6.06 1.29 -12.87
CA VAL A 172 -7.03 2.36 -12.64
C VAL A 172 -6.40 3.48 -11.82
N ASP A 173 -6.69 4.73 -12.20
CA ASP A 173 -6.50 5.90 -11.34
C ASP A 173 -7.85 6.31 -10.73
N SER A 174 -7.95 6.28 -9.40
CA SER A 174 -9.16 6.70 -8.68
C SER A 174 -9.56 8.17 -8.94
N LEU A 175 -8.69 8.99 -9.56
CA LEU A 175 -9.02 10.33 -10.03
C LEU A 175 -10.28 10.36 -10.92
N HIS A 176 -10.58 9.26 -11.63
CA HIS A 176 -11.74 9.16 -12.50
C HIS A 176 -13.06 8.97 -11.73
N LEU A 177 -12.96 8.58 -10.46
CA LEU A 177 -14.09 8.32 -9.57
C LEU A 177 -14.21 9.40 -8.49
N CYS A 178 -13.12 9.80 -7.83
CA CYS A 178 -13.13 10.76 -6.72
C CYS A 178 -12.14 11.91 -6.91
N ALA A 179 -12.20 12.89 -5.98
CA ALA A 179 -11.37 14.09 -5.99
C ALA A 179 -9.87 13.88 -5.67
N ALA A 180 -9.39 12.65 -5.52
CA ALA A 180 -7.99 12.34 -5.21
C ALA A 180 -7.43 11.26 -6.14
N ALA A 181 -6.31 11.55 -6.79
CA ALA A 181 -5.63 10.58 -7.66
C ALA A 181 -5.08 9.40 -6.84
N ARG A 182 -5.28 8.17 -7.30
CA ARG A 182 -4.72 6.96 -6.68
C ARG A 182 -4.51 5.88 -7.74
N LYS A 183 -3.33 5.92 -8.36
CA LYS A 183 -2.92 4.97 -9.41
C LYS A 183 -2.62 3.60 -8.82
N ARG A 184 -3.42 2.59 -9.15
CA ARG A 184 -3.30 1.20 -8.70
C ARG A 184 -3.48 0.22 -9.86
N GLY A 185 -2.94 -0.98 -9.68
CA GLY A 185 -3.25 -2.14 -10.50
C GLY A 185 -3.98 -3.16 -9.66
N TYR A 186 -4.94 -3.84 -10.28
CA TYR A 186 -5.77 -4.86 -9.65
C TYR A 186 -5.71 -6.14 -10.46
N ILE A 187 -5.37 -7.27 -9.84
CA ILE A 187 -5.48 -8.59 -10.48
C ILE A 187 -6.59 -9.36 -9.77
N HIS A 188 -7.55 -9.81 -10.55
CA HIS A 188 -8.71 -10.55 -10.06
C HIS A 188 -9.25 -11.47 -11.13
N ASN A 189 -10.08 -12.44 -10.76
CA ASN A 189 -10.86 -13.27 -11.67
C ASN A 189 -12.36 -12.88 -11.72
N LEU A 190 -12.73 -11.72 -11.14
CA LEU A 190 -14.10 -11.21 -11.20
C LEU A 190 -14.57 -10.95 -12.64
N PRO A 191 -15.87 -11.14 -12.92
CA PRO A 191 -16.51 -10.61 -14.13
C PRO A 191 -16.29 -9.11 -14.27
N THR A 192 -16.13 -8.65 -15.50
CA THR A 192 -16.02 -7.21 -15.80
C THR A 192 -17.35 -6.62 -16.25
N GLU A 193 -18.25 -7.43 -16.80
CA GLU A 193 -19.57 -7.02 -17.25
C GLU A 193 -20.50 -6.65 -16.08
N ASN A 194 -21.48 -5.79 -16.34
CA ASN A 194 -22.53 -5.39 -15.38
C ASN A 194 -22.04 -4.75 -14.06
N ARG A 195 -20.84 -4.18 -14.04
CA ARG A 195 -20.39 -3.36 -12.91
C ARG A 195 -21.25 -2.11 -12.76
N SER A 196 -21.52 -1.73 -11.51
CA SER A 196 -22.28 -0.51 -11.17
C SER A 196 -21.54 0.34 -10.13
N PRO A 197 -21.46 1.67 -10.29
CA PRO A 197 -20.85 2.54 -9.29
C PRO A 197 -21.70 2.61 -8.02
N LEU A 198 -21.06 2.92 -6.89
CA LEU A 198 -21.77 3.28 -5.66
C LEU A 198 -22.54 4.58 -5.86
N LEU A 199 -23.73 4.65 -5.24
CA LEU A 199 -24.56 5.84 -5.21
C LEU A 199 -24.73 6.33 -3.76
N PRO A 200 -24.72 7.65 -3.51
CA PRO A 200 -24.45 8.72 -4.48
C PRO A 200 -22.99 8.69 -4.98
N LEU A 201 -22.77 9.21 -6.19
CA LEU A 201 -21.41 9.28 -6.75
C LEU A 201 -20.51 10.17 -5.87
N PRO A 202 -19.26 9.78 -5.62
CA PRO A 202 -18.33 10.59 -4.85
C PRO A 202 -17.98 11.89 -5.59
N PRO A 203 -17.63 12.97 -4.86
CA PRO A 203 -17.22 14.23 -5.45
C PRO A 203 -15.93 14.05 -6.27
N LYS A 204 -15.88 14.65 -7.46
CA LYS A 204 -14.76 14.52 -8.40
C LYS A 204 -13.76 15.66 -8.29
N THR A 205 -14.13 16.77 -7.69
CA THR A 205 -13.22 17.92 -7.52
C THR A 205 -13.06 18.34 -6.07
N ILE A 206 -11.97 19.04 -5.75
CA ILE A 206 -11.70 19.60 -4.41
C ILE A 206 -12.89 20.45 -3.95
N PHE A 207 -13.48 21.25 -4.83
CA PHE A 207 -14.57 22.16 -4.48
C PHE A 207 -15.94 21.49 -4.40
N GLU A 208 -16.14 20.36 -5.08
CA GLU A 208 -17.32 19.51 -4.84
C GLU A 208 -17.21 18.81 -3.48
N ALA A 209 -16.02 18.32 -3.13
CA ALA A 209 -15.79 17.66 -1.85
C ALA A 209 -15.85 18.66 -0.68
N PHE A 210 -15.24 19.84 -0.85
CA PHE A 210 -15.05 20.84 0.19
C PHE A 210 -15.31 22.26 -0.36
N PRO A 211 -16.58 22.68 -0.51
CA PRO A 211 -16.93 23.98 -1.08
C PRO A 211 -16.35 25.17 -0.30
N HIS A 212 -16.17 25.01 1.01
CA HIS A 212 -15.68 26.07 1.91
C HIS A 212 -14.24 26.51 1.62
N TYR A 213 -13.40 25.66 0.99
CA TYR A 213 -12.05 26.03 0.58
C TYR A 213 -12.01 27.08 -0.52
N LYS A 214 -13.08 27.19 -1.32
CA LYS A 214 -13.17 28.15 -2.43
C LYS A 214 -12.96 29.60 -1.98
N LYS A 215 -13.39 29.94 -0.75
CA LYS A 215 -13.26 31.29 -0.18
C LYS A 215 -11.81 31.77 -0.10
N TRP A 216 -10.88 30.86 0.18
CA TRP A 216 -9.47 31.19 0.43
C TRP A 216 -8.55 30.72 -0.71
N TRP A 217 -9.10 30.14 -1.77
CA TRP A 217 -8.33 29.55 -2.85
C TRP A 217 -7.75 30.63 -3.76
N PRO A 218 -6.41 30.75 -3.89
CA PRO A 218 -5.81 31.74 -4.76
C PRO A 218 -6.10 31.46 -6.24
N SER A 219 -6.35 32.50 -7.03
CA SER A 219 -6.63 32.37 -8.47
C SER A 219 -5.47 31.74 -9.27
N TRP A 220 -4.24 31.78 -8.75
CA TRP A 220 -3.07 31.16 -9.37
C TRP A 220 -2.87 29.69 -8.98
N ASP A 221 -3.61 29.17 -8.00
CA ASP A 221 -3.62 27.74 -7.66
C ASP A 221 -4.70 27.01 -8.48
N GLN A 222 -4.27 26.43 -9.60
CA GLN A 222 -5.14 25.78 -10.58
C GLN A 222 -5.48 24.31 -10.24
N ARG A 223 -5.15 23.84 -9.03
CA ARG A 223 -5.45 22.45 -8.64
C ARG A 223 -6.96 22.26 -8.49
N THR A 224 -7.47 21.24 -9.15
CA THR A 224 -8.88 20.80 -9.04
C THR A 224 -9.02 19.45 -8.35
N HIS A 225 -7.93 18.71 -8.18
CA HIS A 225 -7.87 17.38 -7.57
C HIS A 225 -6.68 17.31 -6.60
N PHE A 226 -6.77 16.42 -5.62
CA PHE A 226 -5.66 16.04 -4.76
C PHE A 226 -4.75 15.02 -5.46
N ASN A 227 -3.47 15.02 -5.08
CA ASN A 227 -2.57 13.92 -5.38
C ASN A 227 -2.86 12.72 -4.47
N CYS A 228 -2.17 11.60 -4.70
CA CYS A 228 -2.28 10.40 -3.86
C CYS A 228 -2.14 10.75 -2.38
N LEU A 229 -3.18 10.40 -1.61
CA LEU A 229 -3.23 10.56 -0.17
C LEU A 229 -2.08 9.76 0.47
N GLN A 230 -1.30 10.43 1.31
CA GLN A 230 -0.07 9.90 1.91
C GLN A 230 -0.33 9.43 3.36
N THR A 231 0.62 8.68 3.91
CA THR A 231 0.60 8.19 5.30
C THR A 231 1.07 9.23 6.32
N CYS A 232 1.68 10.32 5.85
CA CYS A 232 2.17 11.42 6.66
C CYS A 232 1.66 12.76 6.12
N THR A 233 1.60 13.75 7.01
CA THR A 233 1.19 15.12 6.67
C THR A 233 2.37 16.07 6.76
N ALA A 234 2.22 17.25 6.15
CA ALA A 234 3.20 18.32 6.34
C ALA A 234 3.36 18.67 7.82
N SER A 235 4.60 18.98 8.20
CA SER A 235 4.92 19.55 9.50
C SER A 235 4.59 21.05 9.54
N ALA A 236 4.38 21.59 10.74
CA ALA A 236 4.10 23.02 10.94
C ALA A 236 5.13 23.97 10.28
N PRO A 237 6.45 23.67 10.32
CA PRO A 237 7.45 24.51 9.62
C PRO A 237 7.21 24.64 8.11
N VAL A 238 6.61 23.64 7.45
CA VAL A 238 6.30 23.73 6.01
C VAL A 238 5.21 24.77 5.78
N THR A 239 4.13 24.74 6.57
CA THR A 239 3.03 25.70 6.44
C THR A 239 3.42 27.10 6.88
N GLU A 240 4.28 27.22 7.89
CA GLU A 240 4.85 28.50 8.34
C GLU A 240 5.72 29.15 7.26
N ARG A 241 6.60 28.38 6.60
CA ARG A 241 7.42 28.89 5.48
C ARG A 241 6.57 29.35 4.30
N ILE A 242 5.48 28.63 4.00
CA ILE A 242 4.53 29.04 2.96
C ILE A 242 3.90 30.38 3.35
N GLN A 243 3.38 30.49 4.57
CA GLN A 243 2.76 31.72 5.07
C GLN A 243 3.73 32.91 5.06
N GLN A 244 4.97 32.72 5.51
CA GLN A 244 6.01 33.76 5.52
C GLN A 244 6.37 34.25 4.11
N LYS A 245 6.52 33.33 3.14
CA LYS A 245 6.82 33.70 1.75
C LYS A 245 5.66 34.43 1.08
N LEU A 246 4.41 34.08 1.40
CA LEU A 246 3.24 34.75 0.86
C LEU A 246 3.05 36.13 1.50
N SER A 247 3.20 36.23 2.82
CA SER A 247 3.05 37.49 3.57
C SER A 247 4.09 38.54 3.19
N SER A 248 5.29 38.12 2.79
CA SER A 248 6.36 39.01 2.31
C SER A 248 6.32 39.29 0.80
N SER A 249 5.34 38.73 0.08
CA SER A 249 5.18 38.92 -1.37
C SER A 249 4.06 39.91 -1.71
N GLY A 250 4.13 40.50 -2.91
CA GLY A 250 3.00 41.24 -3.48
C GLY A 250 1.79 40.33 -3.75
N ASN A 251 0.65 40.93 -4.07
CA ASN A 251 -0.56 40.20 -4.49
C ASN A 251 -0.87 40.54 -5.96
N PRO A 252 -0.65 39.63 -6.92
CA PRO A 252 -0.23 38.24 -6.75
C PRO A 252 1.26 38.08 -6.43
N PRO A 253 1.68 36.98 -5.77
CA PRO A 253 3.09 36.70 -5.49
C PRO A 253 3.91 36.50 -6.78
N PRO A 254 5.24 36.71 -6.76
CA PRO A 254 6.10 36.40 -7.90
C PRO A 254 5.97 34.95 -8.36
N GLN A 255 6.18 34.69 -9.66
CA GLN A 255 6.02 33.34 -10.23
C GLN A 255 6.89 32.28 -9.55
N SER A 256 8.09 32.65 -9.07
CA SER A 256 8.98 31.76 -8.31
C SER A 256 8.35 31.30 -6.99
N VAL A 257 7.71 32.22 -6.26
CA VAL A 257 6.97 31.93 -5.02
C VAL A 257 5.74 31.07 -5.33
N GLN A 258 4.96 31.42 -6.34
CA GLN A 258 3.81 30.62 -6.76
C GLN A 258 4.21 29.19 -7.13
N LYS A 259 5.32 29.00 -7.84
CA LYS A 259 5.84 27.67 -8.21
C LYS A 259 6.26 26.87 -6.98
N TYR A 260 6.97 27.50 -6.05
CA TYR A 260 7.37 26.87 -4.78
C TYR A 260 6.14 26.45 -3.95
N VAL A 261 5.19 27.36 -3.74
CA VAL A 261 4.01 27.09 -2.91
C VAL A 261 3.15 26.00 -3.56
N ARG A 262 2.86 26.09 -4.88
CA ARG A 262 2.14 25.01 -5.59
C ARG A 262 2.84 23.67 -5.47
N HIS A 263 4.17 23.62 -5.55
CA HIS A 263 4.91 22.38 -5.38
C HIS A 263 4.71 21.79 -3.98
N GLN A 264 4.84 22.59 -2.92
CA GLN A 264 4.61 22.13 -1.55
C GLN A 264 3.15 21.71 -1.32
N CYS A 265 2.19 22.49 -1.80
CA CYS A 265 0.78 22.19 -1.69
C CYS A 265 0.42 20.88 -2.42
N SER A 266 0.97 20.64 -3.61
CA SER A 266 0.79 19.38 -4.34
C SER A 266 1.48 18.20 -3.65
N LYS A 267 2.69 18.40 -3.11
CA LYS A 267 3.44 17.33 -2.43
C LYS A 267 2.73 16.83 -1.17
N TRP A 268 2.16 17.75 -0.40
CA TRP A 268 1.56 17.46 0.91
C TRP A 268 0.03 17.51 0.92
N ASN A 269 -0.61 17.65 -0.24
CA ASN A 269 -2.05 17.86 -0.38
C ASN A 269 -2.58 18.99 0.53
N LEU A 270 -1.87 20.12 0.58
CA LEU A 270 -2.29 21.26 1.40
C LEU A 270 -3.50 21.97 0.77
N VAL A 271 -4.37 22.46 1.64
CA VAL A 271 -5.58 23.22 1.33
C VAL A 271 -5.53 24.61 1.94
N TRP A 272 -6.28 25.55 1.38
CA TRP A 272 -6.29 26.95 1.82
C TRP A 272 -7.39 27.17 2.86
N VAL A 273 -6.99 27.50 4.08
CA VAL A 273 -7.91 27.64 5.25
C VAL A 273 -8.06 29.08 5.73
N GLY A 274 -7.30 30.01 5.16
CA GLY A 274 -7.29 31.41 5.52
C GLY A 274 -6.42 32.22 4.57
N LYS A 275 -6.43 33.55 4.73
CA LYS A 275 -5.53 34.44 3.99
C LYS A 275 -4.08 34.00 4.22
N ASP A 276 -3.39 33.68 3.11
CA ASP A 276 -1.99 33.22 3.07
C ASP A 276 -1.71 31.98 3.94
N LYS A 277 -2.75 31.23 4.31
CA LYS A 277 -2.66 30.10 5.24
C LYS A 277 -3.05 28.80 4.56
N ALA A 278 -2.05 27.93 4.39
CA ALA A 278 -2.23 26.56 3.94
C ALA A 278 -2.19 25.59 5.13
N ALA A 279 -2.98 24.51 5.09
CA ALA A 279 -3.03 23.48 6.12
C ALA A 279 -3.11 22.08 5.49
N PRO A 280 -2.65 21.02 6.18
CA PRO A 280 -2.90 19.64 5.75
C PRO A 280 -4.39 19.29 5.89
N LEU A 281 -4.83 18.28 5.13
CA LEU A 281 -6.15 17.68 5.31
C LEU A 281 -6.30 17.09 6.71
N GLU A 282 -7.46 17.30 7.33
CA GLU A 282 -7.82 16.64 8.57
C GLU A 282 -8.18 15.16 8.34
N PRO A 283 -8.03 14.27 9.34
CA PRO A 283 -8.27 12.84 9.14
C PRO A 283 -9.68 12.50 8.64
N HIS A 284 -10.70 13.23 9.10
CA HIS A 284 -12.09 13.02 8.67
C HIS A 284 -12.32 13.42 7.20
N GLU A 285 -11.52 14.35 6.66
CA GLU A 285 -11.56 14.72 5.25
C GLU A 285 -10.92 13.64 4.38
N MET A 286 -9.84 13.01 4.88
CA MET A 286 -9.25 11.85 4.23
C MET A 286 -10.17 10.64 4.24
N GLU A 287 -10.86 10.37 5.35
CA GLU A 287 -11.91 9.34 5.42
C GLU A 287 -12.97 9.57 4.33
N TYR A 288 -13.45 10.80 4.20
CA TYR A 288 -14.44 11.18 3.19
C TYR A 288 -13.93 10.97 1.76
N LEU A 289 -12.71 11.44 1.43
CA LEU A 289 -12.12 11.28 0.10
C LEU A 289 -11.84 9.81 -0.28
N LEU A 290 -11.53 8.97 0.72
CA LEU A 290 -11.30 7.54 0.53
C LEU A 290 -12.59 6.72 0.52
N GLY A 291 -13.74 7.35 0.79
CA GLY A 291 -15.04 6.68 0.81
C GLY A 291 -15.29 5.87 2.08
N PHE A 292 -14.61 6.15 3.19
CA PHE A 292 -14.92 5.57 4.50
C PHE A 292 -16.09 6.30 5.18
N PRO A 293 -16.79 5.65 6.13
CA PRO A 293 -17.72 6.36 7.01
C PRO A 293 -17.02 7.50 7.76
N LYS A 294 -17.79 8.55 8.08
CA LYS A 294 -17.28 9.64 8.91
C LYS A 294 -16.85 9.09 10.27
N ASP A 295 -15.70 9.55 10.75
CA ASP A 295 -15.13 9.15 12.04
C ASP A 295 -14.72 7.67 12.14
N HIS A 296 -14.58 6.97 11.00
CA HIS A 296 -14.19 5.55 10.96
C HIS A 296 -12.91 5.24 11.73
N THR A 297 -11.91 6.13 11.69
CA THR A 297 -10.64 5.96 12.41
C THR A 297 -10.55 6.82 13.67
N ARG A 298 -11.63 7.49 14.08
CA ARG A 298 -11.67 8.33 15.28
C ARG A 298 -11.52 7.46 16.53
N GLY A 299 -10.86 8.01 17.56
CA GLY A 299 -10.51 7.26 18.78
C GLY A 299 -9.05 6.76 18.79
N PHE A 300 -8.32 6.96 17.70
CA PHE A 300 -6.89 6.64 17.58
C PHE A 300 -6.05 7.91 17.41
N GLY A 301 -4.77 7.83 17.77
CA GLY A 301 -3.83 8.96 17.64
C GLY A 301 -3.71 9.47 16.20
N LYS A 302 -3.58 10.80 16.04
CA LYS A 302 -3.60 11.48 14.72
C LYS A 302 -2.60 10.86 13.72
N THR A 303 -1.38 10.54 14.15
CA THR A 303 -0.37 9.87 13.32
C THR A 303 -0.81 8.49 12.85
N GLN A 304 -1.40 7.68 13.73
CA GLN A 304 -1.90 6.35 13.38
C GLN A 304 -3.06 6.46 12.38
N ARG A 305 -3.96 7.45 12.53
CA ARG A 305 -5.07 7.69 11.59
C ARG A 305 -4.55 7.96 10.18
N TYR A 306 -3.61 8.91 10.03
CA TYR A 306 -3.01 9.22 8.73
C TYR A 306 -2.31 8.02 8.10
N LYS A 307 -1.52 7.28 8.90
CA LYS A 307 -0.83 6.07 8.44
C LYS A 307 -1.82 5.03 7.90
N SER A 308 -2.90 4.80 8.63
CA SER A 308 -3.91 3.79 8.29
C SER A 308 -4.72 4.18 7.05
N LEU A 309 -5.10 5.46 6.92
CA LEU A 309 -5.83 6.00 5.78
C LEU A 309 -4.97 6.08 4.50
N GLY A 310 -3.71 6.50 4.60
CA GLY A 310 -2.81 6.55 3.44
C GLY A 310 -2.63 5.18 2.76
N ASN A 311 -2.59 4.12 3.58
CA ASN A 311 -2.38 2.74 3.13
C ASN A 311 -3.67 1.96 2.84
N SER A 312 -4.86 2.51 3.09
CA SER A 312 -6.13 1.79 2.86
C SER A 312 -6.56 1.78 1.39
N PHE A 313 -7.60 1.02 1.05
CA PHE A 313 -8.23 1.12 -0.26
C PHE A 313 -8.96 2.44 -0.46
N GLN A 314 -9.13 2.84 -1.72
CA GLN A 314 -10.17 3.79 -2.09
C GLN A 314 -11.46 2.98 -2.29
N VAL A 315 -12.43 3.18 -1.40
CA VAL A 315 -13.61 2.33 -1.24
C VAL A 315 -14.47 2.31 -2.49
N ASP A 316 -14.72 3.47 -3.12
CA ASP A 316 -15.60 3.55 -4.30
C ASP A 316 -15.02 2.81 -5.53
N THR A 317 -13.70 2.81 -5.70
CA THR A 317 -12.99 2.10 -6.77
C THR A 317 -13.09 0.60 -6.55
N VAL A 318 -12.85 0.14 -5.33
CA VAL A 318 -12.96 -1.29 -4.99
C VAL A 318 -14.42 -1.74 -5.09
N ALA A 319 -15.36 -0.95 -4.58
CA ALA A 319 -16.78 -1.24 -4.68
C ALA A 319 -17.26 -1.33 -6.15
N TYR A 320 -16.74 -0.49 -7.04
CA TYR A 320 -17.05 -0.59 -8.46
C TYR A 320 -16.67 -1.98 -9.01
N HIS A 321 -15.47 -2.47 -8.70
CA HIS A 321 -15.03 -3.80 -9.15
C HIS A 321 -15.81 -4.94 -8.49
N LEU A 322 -16.12 -4.82 -7.20
CA LEU A 322 -16.84 -5.83 -6.42
C LEU A 322 -18.35 -5.84 -6.66
N SER A 323 -18.90 -4.82 -7.32
CA SER A 323 -20.36 -4.66 -7.53
C SER A 323 -21.02 -5.85 -8.22
N VAL A 324 -20.30 -6.56 -9.09
CA VAL A 324 -20.78 -7.76 -9.77
C VAL A 324 -21.16 -8.88 -8.80
N LEU A 325 -20.55 -8.92 -7.62
CA LEU A 325 -20.82 -9.95 -6.61
C LEU A 325 -22.20 -9.80 -5.98
N ARG A 326 -22.81 -8.61 -6.03
CA ARG A 326 -24.12 -8.35 -5.43
C ARG A 326 -25.19 -9.26 -5.99
N ASP A 327 -25.25 -9.35 -7.31
CA ASP A 327 -26.30 -10.11 -8.00
C ASP A 327 -25.97 -11.61 -8.04
N MET A 328 -24.68 -11.96 -7.91
CA MET A 328 -24.19 -13.34 -7.87
C MET A 328 -24.42 -14.03 -6.52
N PHE A 329 -24.41 -13.25 -5.43
CA PHE A 329 -24.48 -13.76 -4.06
C PHE A 329 -25.61 -13.07 -3.26
N PRO A 330 -26.89 -13.30 -3.60
CA PRO A 330 -28.02 -12.63 -2.95
C PRO A 330 -28.16 -12.98 -1.46
N ASN A 331 -27.64 -14.14 -1.05
CA ASN A 331 -27.65 -14.61 0.35
C ASN A 331 -26.40 -14.19 1.13
N GLY A 332 -25.56 -13.33 0.54
CA GLY A 332 -24.30 -12.89 1.12
C GLY A 332 -23.12 -13.81 0.84
N ILE A 333 -21.93 -13.36 1.27
CA ILE A 333 -20.64 -13.96 0.96
C ILE A 333 -19.81 -14.29 2.20
N THR A 334 -18.90 -15.24 2.05
CA THR A 334 -17.82 -15.53 2.98
C THR A 334 -16.51 -14.97 2.41
N VAL A 335 -15.77 -14.18 3.20
CA VAL A 335 -14.58 -13.45 2.74
C VAL A 335 -13.34 -13.85 3.52
N LEU A 336 -12.24 -14.09 2.81
CA LEU A 336 -10.89 -14.14 3.36
C LEU A 336 -10.16 -12.85 2.98
N SER A 337 -9.88 -12.01 3.96
CA SER A 337 -9.29 -10.68 3.78
C SER A 337 -7.85 -10.66 4.28
N LEU A 338 -6.89 -10.53 3.37
CA LEU A 338 -5.47 -10.54 3.65
C LEU A 338 -4.92 -9.10 3.62
N PHE A 339 -4.15 -8.72 4.64
CA PHE A 339 -3.64 -7.35 4.80
C PHE A 339 -4.79 -6.34 4.87
N THR A 340 -5.76 -6.65 5.73
CA THR A 340 -7.09 -6.02 5.77
C THR A 340 -7.03 -4.51 6.02
N GLY A 341 -6.01 -4.03 6.74
CA GLY A 341 -5.90 -2.65 7.16
C GLY A 341 -7.12 -2.24 7.98
N ILE A 342 -7.72 -1.11 7.62
CA ILE A 342 -8.91 -0.56 8.31
C ILE A 342 -10.23 -1.05 7.71
N GLY A 343 -10.23 -2.15 6.97
CA GLY A 343 -11.47 -2.75 6.46
C GLY A 343 -11.97 -2.18 5.14
N GLY A 344 -11.07 -1.74 4.25
CA GLY A 344 -11.48 -1.07 3.00
C GLY A 344 -12.32 -1.95 2.07
N GLY A 345 -12.06 -3.26 2.04
CA GLY A 345 -12.83 -4.21 1.22
C GLY A 345 -14.20 -4.49 1.84
N GLU A 346 -14.25 -4.65 3.15
CA GLU A 346 -15.45 -4.92 3.95
C GLU A 346 -16.41 -3.73 3.91
N VAL A 347 -15.88 -2.51 4.04
CA VAL A 347 -16.65 -1.27 3.89
C VAL A 347 -17.22 -1.16 2.47
N ALA A 348 -16.45 -1.54 1.43
CA ALA A 348 -16.93 -1.55 0.06
C ALA A 348 -18.09 -2.56 -0.14
N LEU A 349 -17.94 -3.78 0.36
CA LEU A 349 -18.99 -4.82 0.32
C LEU A 349 -20.25 -4.39 1.06
N HIS A 350 -20.10 -3.82 2.26
CA HIS A 350 -21.21 -3.31 3.04
C HIS A 350 -21.97 -2.20 2.30
N LYS A 351 -21.25 -1.24 1.70
CA LYS A 351 -21.86 -0.15 0.90
C LYS A 351 -22.58 -0.65 -0.35
N LEU A 352 -22.15 -1.78 -0.91
CA LEU A 352 -22.85 -2.45 -2.01
C LEU A 352 -24.12 -3.19 -1.57
N GLY A 353 -24.39 -3.25 -0.26
CA GLY A 353 -25.50 -4.03 0.30
C GLY A 353 -25.25 -5.54 0.29
N ILE A 354 -24.00 -5.97 0.11
CA ILE A 354 -23.64 -7.40 0.11
C ILE A 354 -23.47 -7.84 1.56
N HIS A 355 -24.34 -8.74 2.01
CA HIS A 355 -24.25 -9.30 3.35
C HIS A 355 -22.97 -10.14 3.50
N MET A 356 -22.16 -9.88 4.52
CA MET A 356 -20.99 -10.69 4.83
C MET A 356 -21.36 -11.70 5.91
N ARG A 357 -21.52 -12.97 5.53
CA ARG A 357 -21.89 -14.06 6.45
C ARG A 357 -20.76 -14.34 7.44
N ALA A 358 -19.54 -14.43 6.92
CA ALA A 358 -18.33 -14.55 7.71
C ALA A 358 -17.15 -13.87 7.02
N VAL A 359 -16.28 -13.24 7.81
CA VAL A 359 -15.03 -12.63 7.37
C VAL A 359 -13.90 -13.17 8.24
N VAL A 360 -12.89 -13.74 7.59
CA VAL A 360 -11.61 -14.05 8.23
C VAL A 360 -10.63 -12.98 7.78
N SER A 361 -10.29 -12.06 8.69
CA SER A 361 -9.43 -10.90 8.40
C SER A 361 -8.04 -11.09 9.01
N ILE A 362 -7.02 -10.92 8.20
CA ILE A 362 -5.61 -10.98 8.61
C ILE A 362 -5.04 -9.56 8.58
N GLU A 363 -4.58 -9.06 9.73
CA GLU A 363 -4.01 -7.71 9.85
C GLU A 363 -3.03 -7.64 11.01
N ILE A 364 -1.78 -7.23 10.75
CA ILE A 364 -0.70 -7.21 11.74
C ILE A 364 -0.83 -6.05 12.75
N CYS A 365 -1.38 -4.90 12.34
CA CYS A 365 -1.49 -3.75 13.21
C CYS A 365 -2.71 -3.86 14.13
N LYS A 366 -2.47 -3.96 15.43
CA LYS A 366 -3.52 -4.00 16.47
C LYS A 366 -4.49 -2.81 16.41
N ALA A 367 -4.00 -1.62 16.03
CA ALA A 367 -4.86 -0.45 15.88
C ALA A 367 -5.85 -0.60 14.72
N ASN A 368 -5.38 -1.11 13.57
CA ASN A 368 -6.22 -1.38 12.40
C ASN A 368 -7.28 -2.44 12.69
N ARG A 369 -6.90 -3.54 13.37
CA ARG A 369 -7.83 -4.56 13.87
C ARG A 369 -8.94 -3.95 14.73
N LYS A 370 -8.58 -3.13 15.72
CA LYS A 370 -9.56 -2.43 16.56
C LYS A 370 -10.49 -1.49 15.78
N ILE A 371 -9.98 -0.81 14.73
CA ILE A 371 -10.81 0.03 13.85
C ILE A 371 -11.84 -0.83 13.12
N LEU A 372 -11.39 -1.92 12.47
CA LEU A 372 -12.30 -2.84 11.78
C LEU A 372 -13.31 -3.45 12.74
N ARG A 373 -12.88 -3.96 13.90
CA ARG A 373 -13.75 -4.55 14.92
C ARG A 373 -14.81 -3.55 15.40
N SER A 374 -14.41 -2.32 15.71
CA SER A 374 -15.35 -1.29 16.13
C SER A 374 -16.40 -0.98 15.07
N TRP A 375 -16.01 -0.92 13.80
CA TRP A 375 -16.94 -0.74 12.69
C TRP A 375 -17.83 -1.98 12.49
N TRP A 376 -17.26 -3.18 12.63
CA TRP A 376 -17.97 -4.46 12.48
C TRP A 376 -19.11 -4.57 13.49
N ASP A 377 -18.83 -4.35 14.77
CA ASP A 377 -19.81 -4.46 15.85
C ASP A 377 -20.97 -3.46 15.72
N GLN A 378 -20.76 -2.35 15.01
CA GLN A 378 -21.78 -1.33 14.75
C GLN A 378 -22.63 -1.60 13.51
N THR A 379 -22.15 -2.40 12.55
CA THR A 379 -22.72 -2.44 11.19
C THR A 379 -23.03 -3.83 10.67
N GLN A 380 -22.42 -4.88 11.23
CA GLN A 380 -22.51 -6.25 10.70
C GLN A 380 -23.12 -7.21 11.72
N THR A 381 -23.80 -8.23 11.20
CA THR A 381 -24.40 -9.32 11.99
C THR A 381 -23.70 -10.67 11.77
N GLY A 382 -22.79 -10.75 10.79
CA GLY A 382 -22.03 -11.96 10.49
C GLY A 382 -20.91 -12.23 11.50
N THR A 383 -20.13 -13.28 11.21
CA THR A 383 -18.98 -13.66 12.04
C THR A 383 -17.69 -12.98 11.56
N LEU A 384 -16.98 -12.27 12.45
CA LEU A 384 -15.64 -11.75 12.18
C LEU A 384 -14.58 -12.50 13.00
N ILE A 385 -13.69 -13.21 12.30
CA ILE A 385 -12.52 -13.86 12.85
C ILE A 385 -11.29 -13.03 12.49
N GLU A 386 -10.55 -12.59 13.50
CA GLU A 386 -9.33 -11.80 13.32
C GLU A 386 -8.09 -12.67 13.57
N ILE A 387 -7.13 -12.57 12.65
CA ILE A 387 -5.83 -13.24 12.73
C ILE A 387 -4.75 -12.16 12.63
N ASP A 388 -3.73 -12.27 13.46
CA ASP A 388 -2.71 -11.23 13.58
C ASP A 388 -1.70 -11.28 12.43
N ASP A 389 -1.10 -12.44 12.14
CA ASP A 389 -0.04 -12.57 11.14
C ASP A 389 -0.43 -13.55 10.03
N VAL A 390 -0.20 -13.16 8.79
CA VAL A 390 -0.40 -14.03 7.62
C VAL A 390 0.48 -15.28 7.68
N LYS A 391 1.65 -15.18 8.33
CA LYS A 391 2.61 -16.28 8.48
C LYS A 391 2.15 -17.34 9.48
N SER A 392 1.26 -16.99 10.40
CA SER A 392 0.71 -17.98 11.34
C SER A 392 -0.30 -18.89 10.65
N LEU A 393 -1.01 -18.40 9.64
CA LEU A 393 -2.08 -19.14 8.96
C LEU A 393 -1.52 -20.31 8.14
N LYS A 394 -1.67 -21.53 8.66
CA LYS A 394 -1.25 -22.78 8.02
C LYS A 394 -2.34 -23.39 7.14
N ASP A 395 -1.95 -24.31 6.26
CA ASP A 395 -2.86 -24.93 5.30
C ASP A 395 -3.98 -25.72 5.98
N ASP A 396 -3.70 -26.39 7.11
CA ASP A 396 -4.71 -27.11 7.91
C ASP A 396 -5.75 -26.16 8.53
N GLU A 397 -5.33 -24.99 8.99
CA GLU A 397 -6.24 -23.97 9.51
C GLU A 397 -7.11 -23.38 8.39
N ILE A 398 -6.54 -23.13 7.22
CA ILE A 398 -7.27 -22.70 6.02
C ILE A 398 -8.33 -23.73 5.65
N ALA A 399 -7.97 -25.02 5.61
CA ALA A 399 -8.89 -26.11 5.32
C ALA A 399 -10.02 -26.19 6.37
N SER A 400 -9.69 -25.99 7.65
CA SER A 400 -10.70 -25.92 8.73
C SER A 400 -11.69 -24.78 8.52
N TYR A 401 -11.23 -23.58 8.15
CA TYR A 401 -12.14 -22.47 7.83
C TYR A 401 -12.98 -22.74 6.58
N VAL A 402 -12.39 -23.32 5.54
CA VAL A 402 -13.09 -23.72 4.31
C VAL A 402 -14.21 -24.71 4.66
N HIS A 403 -13.93 -25.74 5.45
CA HIS A 403 -14.95 -26.70 5.88
C HIS A 403 -16.04 -26.05 6.76
N ARG A 404 -15.63 -25.21 7.72
CA ARG A 404 -16.53 -24.53 8.65
C ARG A 404 -17.53 -23.62 7.96
N PHE A 405 -17.11 -22.91 6.91
CA PHE A 405 -17.93 -21.90 6.24
C PHE A 405 -18.50 -22.36 4.89
N GLY A 406 -18.20 -23.60 4.46
CA GLY A 406 -18.59 -24.11 3.15
C GLY A 406 -17.83 -23.45 1.99
N GLY A 407 -16.59 -23.02 2.24
CA GLY A 407 -15.74 -22.31 1.28
C GLY A 407 -15.70 -20.80 1.46
N PHE A 408 -14.80 -20.16 0.72
CA PHE A 408 -14.71 -18.71 0.60
C PHE A 408 -15.22 -18.28 -0.77
N ASP A 409 -16.10 -17.29 -0.81
CA ASP A 409 -16.61 -16.73 -2.05
C ASP A 409 -15.61 -15.70 -2.62
N LEU A 410 -14.91 -14.98 -1.75
CA LEU A 410 -13.94 -13.94 -2.09
C LEU A 410 -12.66 -14.03 -1.24
N VAL A 411 -11.50 -14.03 -1.90
CA VAL A 411 -10.16 -13.84 -1.29
C VAL A 411 -9.60 -12.49 -1.73
N ILE A 412 -9.66 -11.50 -0.85
CA ILE A 412 -9.25 -10.12 -1.14
C ILE A 412 -7.96 -9.77 -0.41
N GLY A 413 -7.08 -8.98 -1.03
CA GLY A 413 -5.93 -8.43 -0.33
C GLY A 413 -5.24 -7.28 -1.07
N GLY A 414 -4.53 -6.45 -0.31
CA GLY A 414 -3.74 -5.35 -0.84
C GLY A 414 -2.27 -5.50 -0.44
N SER A 415 -1.35 -5.09 -1.30
CA SER A 415 0.06 -5.10 -0.93
C SER A 415 0.32 -4.11 0.20
N PRO A 416 0.99 -4.51 1.31
CA PRO A 416 1.39 -3.59 2.37
C PRO A 416 2.47 -2.62 1.85
N CYS A 417 2.01 -1.47 1.35
CA CYS A 417 2.79 -0.54 0.53
C CYS A 417 3.78 0.37 1.29
N ASN A 418 4.56 -0.14 2.24
CA ASN A 418 5.59 0.70 2.90
C ASN A 418 6.88 0.86 2.06
N ASN A 419 7.26 -0.13 1.24
CA ASN A 419 8.51 -0.12 0.45
C ASN A 419 8.31 0.16 -1.05
N LEU A 420 7.07 0.34 -1.50
CA LEU A 420 6.73 0.51 -2.93
C LEU A 420 6.19 1.91 -3.27
N ALA A 421 5.82 2.71 -2.26
CA ALA A 421 5.40 4.10 -2.44
C ALA A 421 6.63 5.02 -2.54
N GLY A 422 6.72 5.80 -3.63
CA GLY A 422 7.90 6.59 -4.01
C GLY A 422 8.35 7.71 -3.06
N SER A 423 7.77 7.82 -1.87
CA SER A 423 8.13 8.77 -0.82
C SER A 423 9.28 8.27 0.07
N ASN A 424 9.49 6.94 0.17
CA ASN A 424 10.63 6.33 0.86
C ASN A 424 11.73 6.00 -0.16
N ARG A 425 12.62 6.97 -0.42
CA ARG A 425 13.64 6.90 -1.49
C ARG A 425 14.81 5.92 -1.24
N HIS A 426 14.90 5.28 -0.08
CA HIS A 426 16.15 4.61 0.33
C HIS A 426 16.20 3.08 0.24
N HIS A 427 15.08 2.36 0.10
CA HIS A 427 15.11 0.90 -0.14
C HIS A 427 14.03 0.47 -1.13
N ARG A 428 14.42 0.23 -2.39
CA ARG A 428 13.55 -0.31 -3.44
C ARG A 428 13.90 -1.78 -3.67
N ASP A 429 13.69 -2.62 -2.69
CA ASP A 429 14.12 -4.02 -2.74
C ASP A 429 13.18 -4.92 -3.57
N GLY A 430 12.41 -4.35 -4.51
CA GLY A 430 11.54 -5.12 -5.41
C GLY A 430 10.61 -6.08 -4.67
N LEU A 431 10.48 -7.32 -5.17
CA LEU A 431 9.77 -8.42 -4.49
C LEU A 431 10.63 -9.21 -3.49
N GLU A 432 11.86 -8.76 -3.22
CA GLU A 432 12.86 -9.45 -2.40
C GLU A 432 13.10 -8.76 -1.05
N GLY A 433 12.53 -7.56 -0.83
CA GLY A 433 12.50 -6.90 0.48
C GLY A 433 11.56 -7.58 1.48
N GLU A 434 11.79 -7.37 2.78
CA GLU A 434 11.04 -8.00 3.88
C GLU A 434 9.51 -7.89 3.75
N HIS A 435 9.01 -6.74 3.29
CA HIS A 435 7.57 -6.51 3.08
C HIS A 435 7.02 -7.07 1.77
N SER A 436 7.88 -7.37 0.81
CA SER A 436 7.47 -7.86 -0.50
C SER A 436 7.36 -9.39 -0.56
N SER A 437 7.87 -10.08 0.47
CA SER A 437 7.60 -11.49 0.74
C SER A 437 6.12 -11.79 0.94
N LEU A 438 5.35 -10.79 1.39
CA LEU A 438 3.93 -10.93 1.74
C LEU A 438 3.03 -11.20 0.52
N PHE A 439 3.48 -10.87 -0.69
CA PHE A 439 2.81 -11.31 -1.91
C PHE A 439 2.83 -12.85 -2.05
N TYR A 440 3.94 -13.50 -1.71
CA TYR A 440 4.02 -14.96 -1.79
C TYR A 440 3.13 -15.64 -0.74
N ASP A 441 2.93 -15.01 0.42
CA ASP A 441 1.95 -15.47 1.39
C ASP A 441 0.51 -15.35 0.87
N TYR A 442 0.17 -14.24 0.18
CA TYR A 442 -1.13 -14.11 -0.50
C TYR A 442 -1.34 -15.26 -1.51
N PHE A 443 -0.36 -15.49 -2.38
CA PHE A 443 -0.43 -16.55 -3.39
C PHE A 443 -0.52 -17.95 -2.77
N ARG A 444 0.29 -18.23 -1.74
CA ARG A 444 0.25 -19.48 -0.98
C ARG A 444 -1.15 -19.72 -0.44
N ILE A 445 -1.70 -18.75 0.28
CA ILE A 445 -3.02 -18.86 0.90
C ILE A 445 -4.11 -19.02 -0.15
N LEU A 446 -4.07 -18.26 -1.25
CA LEU A 446 -5.04 -18.39 -2.34
C LEU A 446 -5.03 -19.82 -2.92
N ASN A 447 -3.86 -20.42 -3.14
CA ASN A 447 -3.75 -21.80 -3.61
C ASN A 447 -4.23 -22.81 -2.58
N SER A 448 -3.92 -22.61 -1.30
CA SER A 448 -4.41 -23.47 -0.22
C SER A 448 -5.93 -23.43 -0.12
N VAL A 449 -6.56 -22.26 -0.25
CA VAL A 449 -8.02 -22.13 -0.32
C VAL A 449 -8.57 -22.87 -1.54
N LYS A 450 -8.01 -22.63 -2.74
CA LYS A 450 -8.44 -23.31 -3.97
C LYS A 450 -8.34 -24.83 -3.86
N SER A 451 -7.24 -25.33 -3.28
CA SER A 451 -7.02 -26.76 -3.09
C SER A 451 -8.00 -27.35 -2.06
N ALA A 452 -8.22 -26.66 -0.95
CA ALA A 452 -9.18 -27.10 0.06
C ALA A 452 -10.62 -27.12 -0.48
N MET A 453 -11.02 -26.11 -1.26
CA MET A 453 -12.35 -26.05 -1.87
C MET A 453 -12.54 -27.11 -2.96
N ALA A 454 -11.49 -27.51 -3.68
CA ALA A 454 -11.55 -28.60 -4.65
C ALA A 454 -11.65 -29.99 -4.00
N ASN A 455 -11.31 -30.11 -2.71
CA ASN A 455 -11.35 -31.35 -1.93
C ASN A 455 -12.60 -31.48 -1.04
N MET A 456 -13.49 -30.48 -1.02
CA MET A 456 -14.82 -30.57 -0.38
C MET A 456 -15.80 -31.28 -1.31
#